data_AF-A0A949MTB4-F1
#
_entry.id   AF-A0A949MTB4-F1
#
_cell.length_a   1.000
_cell.length_b   1.000
_cell.length_c   1.000
_cell.angle_alpha   90.00
_cell.angle_beta   90.00
_cell.angle_gamma   90.00
#
_symmetry.space_group_name_H-M   'P 1'
#
loop_
_entity.id
_entity.type
_entity.pdbx_description
1 polymer ?
#
loop_
_entity_poly.entity_id
_entity_poly.type
_entity_poly.pdbx_seq_one_letter_code
_entity_poly.pdbx_strand_id
1 'polypeptide(L)'
;MENAAARTGASFSQLMENASTESGFNAAAKSSTSSATGLFQFIDSTWLGLVKQYGAKFGLGKYADQITMKNGKPCVANCAVKNAILNLRKDPEISALMAGMMNTENRQYLSAHTGGPVGTTEIYLAHFLGASGATTFLNDRAENGSVADASVFPEAAAANKHVFYDAATGRPRTLDQVYDFFSQKLAGTQFAETTDGSTAAPPAA
;
A
#
# COMPACT_ATOMS: atom_id res chain seq x y z
N MET A 1 -3.02 6.59 -13.64
CA MET A 1 -2.27 6.80 -12.38
C MET A 1 -1.70 8.21 -12.27
N GLU A 2 -1.31 8.88 -13.36
CA GLU A 2 -0.88 10.29 -13.35
C GLU A 2 -1.91 11.22 -12.68
N ASN A 3 -3.19 11.12 -13.08
CA ASN A 3 -4.26 11.89 -12.43
C ASN A 3 -4.33 11.64 -10.92
N ALA A 4 -4.12 10.39 -10.48
CA ALA A 4 -4.12 10.07 -9.07
C ALA A 4 -2.92 10.68 -8.35
N ALA A 5 -1.71 10.53 -8.89
CA ALA A 5 -0.49 11.15 -8.38
C ALA A 5 -0.67 12.67 -8.19
N ALA A 6 -1.16 13.37 -9.22
CA ALA A 6 -1.41 14.81 -9.18
C ALA A 6 -2.45 15.21 -8.11
N ARG A 7 -3.52 14.42 -7.94
CA ARG A 7 -4.61 14.73 -7.01
C ARG A 7 -4.33 14.35 -5.55
N THR A 8 -3.38 13.46 -5.29
CA THR A 8 -3.05 12.97 -3.95
C THR A 8 -1.68 13.40 -3.45
N GLY A 9 -0.82 13.91 -4.33
CA GLY A 9 0.58 14.21 -4.04
C GLY A 9 1.46 12.96 -3.92
N ALA A 10 0.99 11.81 -4.41
CA ALA A 10 1.79 10.58 -4.43
C ALA A 10 2.75 10.57 -5.62
N SER A 11 3.85 9.82 -5.52
CA SER A 11 4.75 9.58 -6.66
C SER A 11 4.06 8.70 -7.71
N PHE A 12 4.12 9.13 -8.97
CA PHE A 12 3.56 8.39 -10.09
C PHE A 12 4.27 7.05 -10.31
N SER A 13 5.60 7.05 -10.31
CA SER A 13 6.39 5.82 -10.48
C SER A 13 6.06 4.81 -9.40
N GLN A 14 5.91 5.27 -8.15
CA GLN A 14 5.53 4.40 -7.04
C GLN A 14 4.13 3.79 -7.19
N LEU A 15 3.16 4.51 -7.75
CA LEU A 15 1.85 3.94 -8.07
C LEU A 15 1.95 2.88 -9.17
N MET A 16 2.81 3.12 -10.18
CA MET A 16 3.06 2.16 -11.26
C MET A 16 3.76 0.89 -10.73
N GLU A 17 4.78 1.06 -9.89
CA GLU A 17 5.49 -0.03 -9.19
C GLU A 17 4.52 -0.88 -8.39
N ASN A 18 3.71 -0.26 -7.53
CA ASN A 18 2.73 -0.97 -6.71
C ASN A 18 1.73 -1.74 -7.60
N ALA A 19 1.14 -1.12 -8.61
CA ALA A 19 0.15 -1.79 -9.45
C ALA A 19 0.74 -2.94 -10.29
N SER A 20 1.99 -2.79 -10.75
CA SER A 20 2.74 -3.85 -11.42
C SER A 20 2.96 -5.03 -10.47
N THR A 21 3.48 -4.76 -9.27
CA THR A 21 3.78 -5.77 -8.26
C THR A 21 2.53 -6.49 -7.74
N GLU A 22 1.42 -5.77 -7.55
CA GLU A 22 0.20 -6.31 -6.95
C GLU A 22 -0.68 -7.08 -7.94
N SER A 23 -0.77 -6.63 -9.18
CA SER A 23 -1.75 -7.16 -10.14
C SER A 23 -1.25 -7.36 -11.56
N GLY A 24 0.00 -6.98 -11.86
CA GLY A 24 0.46 -6.89 -13.25
C GLY A 24 -0.42 -5.95 -14.08
N PHE A 25 -0.91 -4.86 -13.47
CA PHE A 25 -1.86 -3.90 -14.06
C PHE A 25 -3.26 -4.46 -14.37
N ASN A 26 -3.62 -5.64 -13.87
CA ASN A 26 -4.97 -6.18 -14.03
C ASN A 26 -5.94 -5.58 -13.00
N ALA A 27 -6.75 -4.60 -13.42
CA ALA A 27 -7.75 -3.96 -12.57
C ALA A 27 -8.85 -4.91 -12.07
N ALA A 28 -9.03 -6.09 -12.67
CA ALA A 28 -9.97 -7.10 -12.21
C ALA A 28 -9.32 -8.21 -11.36
N ALA A 29 -8.00 -8.14 -11.10
CA ALA A 29 -7.28 -9.16 -10.35
C ALA A 29 -7.93 -9.43 -9.00
N LYS A 30 -8.10 -10.72 -8.68
CA LYS A 30 -8.70 -11.17 -7.44
C LYS A 30 -7.84 -12.28 -6.84
N SER A 31 -7.31 -12.05 -5.64
CA SER A 31 -6.64 -13.09 -4.86
C SER A 31 -7.61 -14.23 -4.54
N SER A 32 -7.16 -15.48 -4.69
CA SER A 32 -7.91 -16.70 -4.33
C SER A 32 -7.87 -17.03 -2.83
N THR A 33 -6.96 -16.42 -2.08
CA THR A 33 -6.70 -16.73 -0.66
C THR A 33 -7.10 -15.61 0.29
N SER A 34 -7.52 -14.46 -0.23
CA SER A 34 -7.92 -13.30 0.57
C SER A 34 -9.04 -12.49 -0.09
N SER A 35 -9.45 -11.38 0.51
CA SER A 35 -10.39 -10.44 -0.12
C SER A 35 -9.72 -9.42 -1.06
N ALA A 36 -8.38 -9.46 -1.20
CA ALA A 36 -7.62 -8.58 -2.07
C ALA A 36 -8.17 -8.58 -3.51
N THR A 37 -8.42 -7.39 -4.04
CA THR A 37 -9.05 -7.15 -5.34
C THR A 37 -8.49 -5.86 -5.96
N GLY A 38 -8.36 -5.83 -7.29
CA GLY A 38 -8.06 -4.61 -8.04
C GLY A 38 -6.58 -4.40 -8.31
N LEU A 39 -6.26 -3.24 -8.91
CA LEU A 39 -4.90 -2.87 -9.29
C LEU A 39 -3.90 -2.93 -8.11
N PHE A 40 -4.36 -2.55 -6.93
CA PHE A 40 -3.55 -2.42 -5.71
C PHE A 40 -3.93 -3.46 -4.64
N GLN A 41 -4.65 -4.52 -5.02
CA GLN A 41 -4.98 -5.67 -4.17
C GLN A 41 -5.53 -5.30 -2.77
N PHE A 42 -6.36 -4.25 -2.67
CA PHE A 42 -6.96 -3.85 -1.40
C PHE A 42 -7.87 -4.93 -0.81
N ILE A 43 -7.66 -5.28 0.46
CA ILE A 43 -8.60 -6.11 1.23
C ILE A 43 -9.83 -5.30 1.67
N ASP A 44 -10.91 -5.98 2.01
CA ASP A 44 -12.22 -5.36 2.32
C ASP A 44 -12.12 -4.28 3.41
N SER A 45 -11.45 -4.58 4.52
CA SER A 45 -11.36 -3.65 5.66
C SER A 45 -10.59 -2.38 5.30
N THR A 46 -9.43 -2.52 4.65
CA THR A 46 -8.61 -1.38 4.23
C THR A 46 -9.36 -0.53 3.23
N TRP A 47 -10.02 -1.15 2.25
CA TRP A 47 -10.79 -0.42 1.25
C TRP A 47 -11.93 0.38 1.87
N LEU A 48 -12.73 -0.23 2.75
CA LEU A 48 -13.82 0.48 3.41
C LEU A 48 -13.29 1.62 4.30
N GLY A 49 -12.13 1.44 4.95
CA GLY A 49 -11.47 2.52 5.70
C GLY A 49 -11.09 3.70 4.80
N LEU A 50 -10.41 3.42 3.68
CA LEU A 50 -10.01 4.45 2.72
C LEU A 50 -11.22 5.16 2.11
N VAL A 51 -12.28 4.44 1.72
CA VAL A 51 -13.51 5.08 1.22
C VAL A 51 -14.18 5.90 2.31
N LYS A 52 -14.20 5.44 3.57
CA LYS A 52 -14.77 6.22 4.68
C LYS A 52 -14.01 7.54 4.88
N GLN A 53 -12.69 7.49 4.83
CA GLN A 53 -11.82 8.62 5.12
C GLN A 53 -11.70 9.60 3.92
N TYR A 54 -11.58 9.06 2.71
CA TYR A 54 -11.24 9.82 1.51
C TYR A 54 -12.30 9.82 0.41
N GLY A 55 -13.34 8.99 0.54
CA GLY A 55 -14.38 8.87 -0.49
C GLY A 55 -14.99 10.20 -0.87
N ALA A 56 -15.34 11.04 0.10
CA ALA A 56 -15.93 12.37 -0.16
C ALA A 56 -15.02 13.27 -1.03
N LYS A 57 -13.69 13.25 -0.80
CA LYS A 57 -12.71 14.01 -1.58
C LYS A 57 -12.72 13.65 -3.07
N PHE A 58 -13.13 12.42 -3.39
CA PHE A 58 -13.15 11.89 -4.75
C PHE A 58 -14.56 11.63 -5.28
N GLY A 59 -15.58 12.29 -4.72
CA GLY A 59 -16.97 12.20 -5.21
C GLY A 59 -17.74 10.97 -4.75
N LEU A 60 -17.16 10.16 -3.85
CA LEU A 60 -17.78 8.96 -3.26
C LEU A 60 -18.42 9.25 -1.90
N GLY A 61 -18.79 10.50 -1.60
CA GLY A 61 -19.35 10.90 -0.30
C GLY A 61 -20.57 10.06 0.08
N LYS A 62 -21.49 9.82 -0.87
CA LYS A 62 -22.67 8.97 -0.67
C LYS A 62 -22.31 7.54 -0.24
N TYR A 63 -21.17 7.02 -0.68
CA TYR A 63 -20.67 5.71 -0.25
C TYR A 63 -19.96 5.79 1.10
N ALA A 64 -19.14 6.81 1.33
CA ALA A 64 -18.44 7.05 2.59
C ALA A 64 -19.41 7.19 3.78
N ASP A 65 -20.56 7.83 3.57
CA ASP A 65 -21.60 8.03 4.58
C ASP A 65 -22.26 6.72 5.02
N GLN A 66 -22.26 5.69 4.15
CA GLN A 66 -22.81 4.36 4.44
C GLN A 66 -21.85 3.49 5.27
N ILE A 67 -20.60 3.93 5.44
CA ILE A 67 -19.59 3.21 6.20
C ILE A 67 -19.56 3.78 7.63
N THR A 68 -19.69 2.87 8.60
CA THR A 68 -19.66 3.16 10.04
C THR A 68 -18.45 2.49 10.68
N MET A 69 -17.95 3.02 11.79
CA MET A 69 -16.88 2.39 12.56
C MET A 69 -17.48 1.64 13.74
N LYS A 70 -17.22 0.33 13.83
CA LYS A 70 -17.62 -0.52 14.96
C LYS A 70 -16.37 -1.16 15.54
N ASN A 71 -16.06 -0.89 16.80
CA ASN A 71 -14.86 -1.40 17.48
C ASN A 71 -13.58 -1.16 16.66
N GLY A 72 -13.43 0.04 16.10
CA GLY A 72 -12.29 0.40 15.25
C GLY A 72 -12.29 -0.21 13.83
N LYS A 73 -13.31 -0.98 13.43
CA LYS A 73 -13.39 -1.60 12.11
C LYS A 73 -14.50 -0.99 11.24
N PRO A 74 -14.24 -0.71 9.95
CA PRO A 74 -15.25 -0.18 9.05
C PRO A 74 -16.30 -1.25 8.69
N CYS A 75 -17.58 -0.85 8.76
CA CYS A 75 -18.74 -1.72 8.58
C CYS A 75 -19.80 -1.01 7.75
N VAL A 76 -20.49 -1.76 6.87
CA VAL A 76 -21.63 -1.29 6.07
C VAL A 76 -22.81 -2.19 6.37
N ALA A 77 -23.95 -1.62 6.77
CA ALA A 77 -25.11 -2.39 7.22
C ALA A 77 -25.83 -3.12 6.07
N ASN A 78 -26.00 -2.43 4.93
CA ASN A 78 -26.66 -3.00 3.78
C ASN A 78 -25.65 -3.78 2.90
N CYS A 79 -25.89 -5.08 2.69
CA CYS A 79 -25.00 -5.95 1.92
C CYS A 79 -24.86 -5.53 0.45
N ALA A 80 -25.93 -5.05 -0.20
CA ALA A 80 -25.87 -4.61 -1.59
C ALA A 80 -25.02 -3.34 -1.71
N VAL A 81 -25.18 -2.39 -0.78
CA VAL A 81 -24.34 -1.19 -0.71
C VAL A 81 -22.89 -1.56 -0.42
N LYS A 82 -22.64 -2.47 0.53
CA LYS A 82 -21.30 -2.98 0.82
C LYS A 82 -20.64 -3.52 -0.44
N ASN A 83 -21.34 -4.37 -1.20
CA ASN A 83 -20.82 -4.94 -2.43
C ASN A 83 -20.54 -3.89 -3.50
N ALA A 84 -21.41 -2.87 -3.64
CA ALA A 84 -21.17 -1.75 -4.54
C ALA A 84 -19.88 -1.01 -4.17
N ILE A 85 -19.69 -0.69 -2.89
CA ILE A 85 -18.47 -0.03 -2.41
C ILE A 85 -17.24 -0.89 -2.67
N LEU A 86 -17.30 -2.17 -2.31
CA LEU A 86 -16.18 -3.12 -2.49
C LEU A 86 -15.82 -3.33 -3.97
N ASN A 87 -16.79 -3.24 -4.89
CA ASN A 87 -16.55 -3.38 -6.33
C ASN A 87 -15.81 -2.18 -6.93
N LEU A 88 -15.81 -1.01 -6.28
CA LEU A 88 -15.03 0.15 -6.72
C LEU A 88 -13.51 -0.12 -6.72
N ARG A 89 -13.03 -1.17 -6.04
CA ARG A 89 -11.64 -1.67 -6.16
C ARG A 89 -11.27 -2.10 -7.58
N LYS A 90 -12.26 -2.40 -8.42
CA LYS A 90 -12.03 -2.77 -9.82
C LYS A 90 -12.04 -1.57 -10.75
N ASP A 91 -12.44 -0.40 -10.25
CA ASP A 91 -12.31 0.85 -10.98
C ASP A 91 -10.85 1.31 -10.89
N PRO A 92 -10.12 1.40 -12.01
CA PRO A 92 -8.70 1.70 -12.00
C PRO A 92 -8.39 3.13 -11.53
N GLU A 93 -9.28 4.09 -11.80
CA GLU A 93 -9.07 5.48 -11.39
C GLU A 93 -9.32 5.65 -9.90
N ILE A 94 -10.45 5.16 -9.38
CA ILE A 94 -10.76 5.24 -7.95
C ILE A 94 -9.72 4.48 -7.13
N SER A 95 -9.31 3.30 -7.59
CA SER A 95 -8.30 2.51 -6.89
C SER A 95 -6.95 3.22 -6.85
N ALA A 96 -6.56 3.88 -7.94
CA ALA A 96 -5.33 4.69 -7.96
C ALA A 96 -5.43 5.91 -7.04
N LEU A 97 -6.58 6.58 -6.94
CA LEU A 97 -6.78 7.69 -6.00
C LEU A 97 -6.66 7.25 -4.54
N MET A 98 -7.24 6.10 -4.20
CA MET A 98 -7.15 5.55 -2.84
C MET A 98 -5.72 5.09 -2.51
N ALA A 99 -5.04 4.43 -3.45
CA ALA A 99 -3.62 4.07 -3.31
C ALA A 99 -2.72 5.31 -3.17
N GLY A 100 -3.00 6.37 -3.94
CA GLY A 100 -2.30 7.64 -3.82
C GLY A 100 -2.43 8.26 -2.43
N MET A 101 -3.65 8.33 -1.88
CA MET A 101 -3.84 8.85 -0.51
C MET A 101 -3.12 7.98 0.53
N MET A 102 -3.25 6.66 0.45
CA MET A 102 -2.59 5.75 1.39
C MET A 102 -1.06 5.84 1.31
N ASN A 103 -0.48 5.94 0.11
CA ASN A 103 0.97 6.11 -0.05
C ASN A 103 1.43 7.45 0.53
N THR A 104 0.70 8.53 0.30
CA THR A 104 1.01 9.85 0.89
C THR A 104 0.96 9.81 2.42
N GLU A 105 -0.08 9.21 3.01
CA GLU A 105 -0.19 9.06 4.46
C GLU A 105 0.91 8.18 5.05
N ASN A 106 1.16 7.01 4.46
CA ASN A 106 2.22 6.10 4.90
C ASN A 106 3.58 6.82 4.85
N ARG A 107 3.84 7.60 3.79
CA ARG A 107 5.07 8.38 3.68
C ARG A 107 5.23 9.38 4.81
N GLN A 108 4.18 10.16 5.08
CA GLN A 108 4.20 11.13 6.17
C GLN A 108 4.38 10.45 7.53
N TYR A 109 3.66 9.37 7.78
CA TYR A 109 3.74 8.63 9.02
C TYR A 109 5.14 8.05 9.24
N LEU A 110 5.68 7.31 8.26
CA LEU A 110 7.02 6.72 8.37
C LEU A 110 8.10 7.79 8.51
N SER A 111 8.02 8.89 7.75
CA SER A 111 9.02 9.97 7.85
C SER A 111 9.03 10.64 9.21
N ALA A 112 7.89 10.64 9.92
CA ALA A 112 7.79 11.21 11.26
C ALA A 112 8.25 10.25 12.38
N HIS A 113 8.32 8.94 12.11
CA HIS A 113 8.56 7.92 13.15
C HIS A 113 9.78 7.02 12.88
N THR A 114 10.49 7.22 11.78
CA THR A 114 11.70 6.49 11.41
C THR A 114 12.82 7.46 11.04
N GLY A 115 14.07 7.06 11.22
CA GLY A 115 15.24 7.90 10.92
C GLY A 115 15.78 7.78 9.48
N GLY A 116 15.28 6.80 8.71
CA GLY A 116 15.76 6.49 7.36
C GLY A 116 14.98 7.19 6.25
N PRO A 117 15.49 7.16 5.00
CA PRO A 117 14.72 7.60 3.85
C PRO A 117 13.51 6.69 3.64
N VAL A 118 12.37 7.30 3.31
CA VAL A 118 11.14 6.55 2.99
C VAL A 118 11.04 6.36 1.47
N GLY A 119 11.50 5.22 0.98
CA GLY A 119 11.48 4.85 -0.44
C GLY A 119 10.33 3.92 -0.80
N THR A 120 10.47 3.19 -1.91
CA THR A 120 9.45 2.23 -2.37
C THR A 120 9.29 1.08 -1.39
N THR A 121 10.38 0.50 -0.90
CA THR A 121 10.35 -0.63 0.02
C THR A 121 9.68 -0.27 1.34
N GLU A 122 9.97 0.90 1.92
CA GLU A 122 9.37 1.36 3.18
C GLU A 122 7.85 1.54 3.04
N ILE A 123 7.40 2.16 1.95
CA ILE A 123 5.97 2.34 1.68
C ILE A 123 5.28 1.00 1.43
N TYR A 124 5.96 0.07 0.75
CA TYR A 124 5.43 -1.27 0.50
C TYR A 124 5.34 -2.09 1.80
N LEU A 125 6.32 -1.95 2.70
CA LEU A 125 6.23 -2.52 4.05
C LEU A 125 5.04 -1.94 4.81
N ALA A 126 4.77 -0.64 4.73
CA ALA A 126 3.58 -0.05 5.33
C ALA A 126 2.26 -0.51 4.69
N HIS A 127 2.27 -0.84 3.40
CA HIS A 127 1.11 -1.50 2.76
C HIS A 127 0.89 -2.90 3.34
N PHE A 128 1.97 -3.67 3.54
CA PHE A 128 1.92 -5.06 3.98
C PHE A 128 1.65 -5.23 5.49
N LEU A 129 2.37 -4.49 6.34
CA LEU A 129 2.31 -4.56 7.81
C LEU A 129 1.37 -3.52 8.43
N GLY A 130 0.90 -2.54 7.64
CA GLY A 130 0.35 -1.29 8.15
C GLY A 130 1.46 -0.31 8.58
N ALA A 131 1.13 0.98 8.65
CA ALA A 131 2.12 2.04 8.93
C ALA A 131 2.83 1.88 10.29
N SER A 132 2.10 1.48 11.33
CA SER A 132 2.66 1.22 12.66
C SER A 132 3.59 -0.01 12.66
N GLY A 133 3.13 -1.12 12.07
CA GLY A 133 3.95 -2.33 11.96
C GLY A 133 5.23 -2.10 11.15
N ALA A 134 5.14 -1.36 10.05
CA ALA A 134 6.32 -0.97 9.28
C ALA A 134 7.27 -0.05 10.05
N THR A 135 6.75 0.85 10.90
CA THR A 135 7.58 1.68 11.78
C THR A 135 8.37 0.83 12.76
N THR A 136 7.69 -0.10 13.46
CA THR A 136 8.35 -1.07 14.34
C THR A 136 9.42 -1.85 13.58
N PHE A 137 9.07 -2.40 12.42
CA PHE A 137 9.99 -3.19 11.60
C PHE A 137 11.25 -2.40 11.22
N LEU A 138 11.08 -1.17 10.71
CA LEU A 138 12.19 -0.36 10.22
C LEU A 138 13.11 0.11 11.36
N ASN A 139 12.55 0.45 12.51
CA ASN A 139 13.33 0.86 13.67
C ASN A 139 14.08 -0.33 14.29
N ASP A 140 13.42 -1.48 14.46
CA ASP A 140 14.05 -2.70 14.98
C ASP A 140 15.16 -3.18 14.04
N ARG A 141 14.95 -3.07 12.72
CA ARG A 141 15.98 -3.38 11.72
C ARG A 141 17.18 -2.45 11.82
N ALA A 142 16.95 -1.15 12.01
CA ALA A 142 18.01 -0.17 12.17
C ALA A 142 18.84 -0.41 13.44
N GLU A 143 18.21 -0.92 14.51
CA GLU A 143 18.89 -1.31 15.74
C GLU A 143 19.65 -2.64 15.58
N ASN A 144 18.99 -3.68 15.06
CA ASN A 144 19.60 -4.99 14.83
C ASN A 144 18.87 -5.81 13.74
N GLY A 145 19.27 -5.62 12.49
CA GLY A 145 18.71 -6.33 11.33
C GLY A 145 18.93 -7.84 11.29
N SER A 146 19.78 -8.39 12.17
CA SER A 146 20.06 -9.83 12.25
C SER A 146 19.09 -10.62 13.14
N VAL A 147 18.16 -9.96 13.83
CA VAL A 147 17.13 -10.65 14.64
C VAL A 147 16.12 -11.34 13.73
N ALA A 148 15.65 -12.52 14.15
CA ALA A 148 14.60 -13.25 13.47
C ALA A 148 13.28 -12.46 13.49
N ASP A 149 12.77 -12.11 12.32
CA ASP A 149 11.60 -11.26 12.14
C ASP A 149 10.31 -11.92 12.64
N ALA A 150 10.22 -13.26 12.53
CA ALA A 150 9.09 -14.04 13.02
C ALA A 150 8.86 -13.94 14.55
N SER A 151 9.86 -13.47 15.30
CA SER A 151 9.72 -13.19 16.73
C SER A 151 9.12 -11.80 17.01
N VAL A 152 9.21 -10.88 16.05
CA VAL A 152 8.70 -9.50 16.14
C VAL A 152 7.27 -9.41 15.57
N PHE A 153 6.97 -10.13 14.48
CA PHE A 153 5.65 -10.13 13.83
C PHE A 153 5.06 -11.55 13.69
N PRO A 154 4.69 -12.23 14.79
CA PRO A 154 4.27 -13.62 14.76
C PRO A 154 2.98 -13.87 13.96
N GLU A 155 2.01 -12.95 14.00
CA GLU A 155 0.77 -13.08 13.21
C GLU A 155 1.04 -12.93 11.71
N ALA A 156 1.87 -11.95 11.33
CA ALA A 156 2.25 -11.75 9.93
C ALA A 156 3.06 -12.93 9.40
N ALA A 157 3.96 -13.48 10.21
CA ALA A 157 4.75 -14.67 9.90
C ALA A 157 3.88 -15.94 9.72
N ALA A 158 2.86 -16.12 10.59
CA ALA A 158 1.93 -17.22 10.47
C ALA A 158 1.09 -17.14 9.18
N ALA A 159 0.63 -15.95 8.82
CA ALA A 159 -0.17 -15.71 7.61
C ALA A 159 0.67 -15.75 6.31
N ASN A 160 1.94 -15.37 6.38
CA ASN A 160 2.79 -15.16 5.20
C ASN A 160 4.10 -15.94 5.30
N LYS A 161 4.03 -17.25 5.54
CA LYS A 161 5.22 -18.09 5.77
C LYS A 161 6.31 -17.94 4.68
N HIS A 162 5.92 -17.75 3.43
CA HIS A 162 6.84 -17.57 2.31
C HIS A 162 7.67 -16.27 2.38
N VAL A 163 7.23 -15.27 3.16
CA VAL A 163 7.94 -14.01 3.43
C VAL A 163 8.86 -14.16 4.63
N PHE A 164 8.39 -14.80 5.70
CA PHE A 164 9.10 -14.82 6.98
C PHE A 164 9.99 -16.04 7.19
N TYR A 165 9.95 -17.05 6.32
CA TYR A 165 10.75 -18.26 6.43
C TYR A 165 11.45 -18.57 5.11
N ASP A 166 12.69 -19.06 5.21
CA ASP A 166 13.44 -19.57 4.08
C ASP A 166 12.85 -20.90 3.59
N ALA A 167 12.60 -21.01 2.29
CA ALA A 167 11.90 -22.17 1.73
C ALA A 167 12.78 -23.43 1.71
N ALA A 168 14.10 -23.30 1.64
CA ALA A 168 15.02 -24.43 1.57
C ALA A 168 15.32 -25.03 2.96
N THR A 169 15.49 -24.17 3.96
CA THR A 169 15.93 -24.54 5.30
C THR A 169 14.80 -24.54 6.34
N GLY A 170 13.67 -23.89 6.04
CA GLY A 170 12.56 -23.69 6.98
C GLY A 170 12.86 -22.75 8.14
N ARG A 171 14.06 -22.12 8.16
CA ARG A 171 14.47 -21.20 9.23
C ARG A 171 13.76 -19.85 9.07
N PRO A 172 13.46 -19.16 10.19
CA PRO A 172 12.93 -17.80 10.11
C PRO A 172 13.96 -16.87 9.47
N ARG A 173 13.49 -15.99 8.59
CA ARG A 173 14.29 -14.90 8.02
C ARG A 173 14.57 -13.85 9.09
N THR A 174 15.72 -13.19 8.98
CA THR A 174 16.01 -11.98 9.76
C THR A 174 15.27 -10.76 9.21
N LEU A 175 15.23 -9.68 9.98
CA LEU A 175 14.66 -8.39 9.51
C LEU A 175 15.35 -7.91 8.22
N ASP A 176 16.68 -8.04 8.11
CA ASP A 176 17.40 -7.74 6.87
C ASP A 176 16.95 -8.62 5.71
N GLN A 177 16.80 -9.92 5.93
CA GLN A 177 16.38 -10.85 4.88
C GLN A 177 14.94 -10.62 4.43
N VAL A 178 14.04 -10.20 5.33
CA VAL A 178 12.68 -9.82 4.96
C VAL A 178 12.66 -8.49 4.20
N TYR A 179 13.46 -7.51 4.62
CA TYR A 179 13.62 -6.26 3.88
C TYR A 179 14.14 -6.52 2.46
N ASP A 180 15.19 -7.33 2.32
CA ASP A 180 15.78 -7.72 1.04
C ASP A 180 14.79 -8.47 0.15
N PHE A 181 13.96 -9.34 0.73
CA PHE A 181 12.90 -10.03 0.00
C PHE A 181 11.94 -9.05 -0.68
N PHE A 182 11.49 -8.01 0.04
CA PHE A 182 10.61 -7.00 -0.54
C PHE A 182 11.35 -6.08 -1.52
N SER A 183 12.58 -5.66 -1.18
CA SER A 183 13.39 -4.82 -2.06
C SER A 183 13.65 -5.50 -3.41
N GLN A 184 13.98 -6.80 -3.41
CA GLN A 184 14.17 -7.58 -4.64
C GLN A 184 12.87 -7.77 -5.43
N LYS A 185 11.73 -7.98 -4.74
CA LYS A 185 10.40 -8.05 -5.37
C LYS A 185 10.08 -6.75 -6.15
N LEU A 186 10.53 -5.61 -5.66
CA LEU A 186 10.26 -4.29 -6.23
C LEU A 186 11.31 -3.84 -7.26
N ALA A 187 12.56 -4.35 -7.18
CA ALA A 187 13.61 -4.01 -8.12
C ALA A 187 13.24 -4.35 -9.59
N GLY A 188 12.43 -5.39 -9.81
CA GLY A 188 11.94 -5.77 -11.13
C GLY A 188 10.81 -4.90 -11.69
N THR A 189 10.27 -3.96 -10.92
CA THR A 189 9.12 -3.13 -11.29
C THR A 189 9.44 -1.64 -11.33
N GLN A 190 10.73 -1.26 -11.23
CA GLN A 190 11.15 0.13 -11.13
C GLN A 190 10.74 0.95 -12.36
N PHE A 191 10.00 2.05 -12.14
CA PHE A 191 9.63 3.01 -13.17
C PHE A 191 10.37 4.32 -12.94
N ALA A 192 10.90 4.95 -14.00
CA ALA A 192 11.51 6.27 -13.88
C ALA A 192 10.45 7.31 -13.46
N GLU A 193 10.78 8.21 -12.54
CA GLU A 193 9.95 9.38 -12.30
C GLU A 193 9.92 10.24 -13.56
N THR A 194 8.73 10.50 -14.09
CA THR A 194 8.53 11.51 -15.12
C THR A 194 8.70 12.87 -14.48
N THR A 195 9.91 13.41 -14.51
CA THR A 195 10.16 14.83 -14.23
C THR A 195 9.63 15.65 -15.41
N ASP A 196 8.33 15.90 -15.47
CA ASP A 196 7.76 16.91 -16.37
C ASP A 196 7.06 18.00 -15.57
N GLY A 197 7.74 19.15 -15.51
CA GLY A 197 7.30 20.31 -14.71
C GLY A 197 8.26 21.50 -14.66
N SER A 198 9.31 21.55 -15.49
CA SER A 198 10.02 22.82 -15.75
C SER A 198 9.55 23.37 -17.09
N THR A 199 8.48 24.16 -17.05
CA THR A 199 8.14 25.08 -18.14
C THR A 199 9.22 26.14 -18.22
N ALA A 200 10.26 25.88 -19.01
CA ALA A 200 11.08 26.95 -19.56
C ALA A 200 10.15 27.83 -20.43
N ALA A 201 9.81 29.02 -19.94
CA ALA A 201 9.12 30.02 -20.72
C ALA A 201 9.96 30.34 -21.98
N PRO A 202 9.34 30.47 -23.16
CA PRO A 202 10.08 30.91 -24.34
C PRO A 202 10.57 32.35 -24.12
N PRO A 203 11.74 32.72 -24.67
CA PRO A 203 12.19 34.10 -24.62
C PRO A 203 11.17 34.97 -25.36
N ALA A 204 10.76 36.06 -24.69
CA ALA A 204 9.93 37.09 -25.29
C ALA A 204 10.66 37.72 -26.49
N ALA A 205 9.86 38.09 -27.50
CA ALA A 205 10.27 38.63 -28.79
C ALA A 205 11.14 39.90 -28.71
#